data_AF-A0A2V5JG34-F1
#
_entry.id   AF-A0A2V5JG34-F1
#
_cell.length_a   1.000
_cell.length_b   1.000
_cell.length_c   1.000
_cell.angle_alpha   90.00
_cell.angle_beta   90.00
_cell.angle_gamma   90.00
#
_symmetry.space_group_name_H-M   'P 1'
#
loop_
_entity.id
_entity.type
_entity.pdbx_description
1 polymer ?
#
loop_
_entity_poly.entity_id
_entity_poly.type
_entity_poly.pdbx_seq_one_letter_code
_entity_poly.pdbx_strand_id
1 'polypeptide(L)'
;MLSVGYALDLLGSEFRNPIHDVAGMSATDLLQRLDALPWQKEAWESGAWVDVWGTAAYWNLARGHKNAEVSLDLLLGWLLTRVNPSSGVWGSSDDDTRLKSVNGYYRLTRGTVVQFGVTVPHVERLIDTVLHHGSDARYFAPGHANACNVLDVTLPLWLAAKQSSHRRDEATAWAQDQLTQVLQRWHPGAGMAFSAAMEGGTRRQPSLQGTEMWLAIIGNLADLLGCADSLGYWPRGVQRPEPAFALPTF
;
A
#
# COMPACT_ATOMS: atom_id res chain seq x y z
N MET A 1 -3.93 5.72 -14.51
CA MET A 1 -4.79 6.56 -13.65
C MET A 1 -4.10 6.90 -12.33
N LEU A 2 -3.78 5.92 -11.48
CA LEU A 2 -3.08 6.13 -10.20
C LEU A 2 -1.80 6.97 -10.34
N SER A 3 -0.79 6.50 -11.09
CA SER A 3 0.46 7.24 -11.28
C SER A 3 0.28 8.58 -12.00
N VAL A 4 -0.71 8.68 -12.91
CA VAL A 4 -0.99 9.90 -13.66
C VAL A 4 -1.59 10.97 -12.75
N GLY A 5 -2.58 10.62 -11.92
CA GLY A 5 -3.20 11.56 -11.00
C GLY A 5 -2.20 12.13 -10.01
N TYR A 6 -1.35 11.27 -9.43
CA TYR A 6 -0.29 11.73 -8.52
C TYR A 6 0.78 12.56 -9.23
N ALA A 7 1.13 12.25 -10.48
CA ALA A 7 2.06 13.08 -11.24
C ALA A 7 1.46 14.46 -11.53
N LEU A 8 0.18 14.54 -11.89
CA LEU A 8 -0.52 15.82 -12.08
C LEU A 8 -0.53 16.63 -10.78
N ASP A 9 -0.93 16.02 -9.66
CA ASP A 9 -0.97 16.66 -8.35
C ASP A 9 0.40 17.22 -7.92
N LEU A 10 1.47 16.43 -8.08
CA LEU A 10 2.84 16.88 -7.80
C LEU A 10 3.29 18.05 -8.68
N LEU A 11 2.73 18.19 -9.89
CA LEU A 11 2.96 19.30 -10.81
C LEU A 11 1.98 20.47 -10.60
N GLY A 12 1.12 20.42 -9.59
CA GLY A 12 0.10 21.45 -9.34
C GLY A 12 -1.04 21.44 -10.38
N SER A 13 -1.29 20.29 -10.99
CA SER A 13 -2.32 20.06 -12.00
C SER A 13 -3.32 19.00 -11.54
N GLU A 14 -4.37 18.80 -12.31
CA GLU A 14 -5.48 17.92 -11.95
C GLU A 14 -6.17 17.32 -13.17
N PHE A 15 -6.98 16.28 -12.95
CA PHE A 15 -7.83 15.75 -14.02
C PHE A 15 -8.90 16.76 -14.39
N ARG A 16 -8.98 17.13 -15.68
CA ARG A 16 -10.00 18.06 -16.17
C ARG A 16 -11.44 17.57 -15.96
N ASN A 17 -11.65 16.26 -16.05
CA ASN A 17 -12.95 15.62 -15.94
C ASN A 17 -12.94 14.61 -14.78
N PRO A 18 -14.10 14.30 -14.17
CA PRO A 18 -14.19 13.21 -13.22
C PRO A 18 -13.79 11.88 -13.86
N ILE A 19 -13.36 10.95 -13.02
CA ILE A 19 -13.18 9.56 -13.41
C ILE A 19 -14.58 8.93 -13.46
N HIS A 20 -15.16 8.97 -14.65
CA HIS A 20 -16.58 8.64 -14.89
C HIS A 20 -16.98 7.25 -14.42
N ASP A 21 -16.12 6.24 -14.61
CA ASP A 21 -16.40 4.86 -14.20
C ASP A 21 -16.65 4.73 -12.69
N VAL A 22 -16.04 5.60 -11.88
CA VAL A 22 -16.27 5.65 -10.42
C VAL A 22 -17.38 6.63 -10.07
N ALA A 23 -17.43 7.79 -10.74
CA ALA A 23 -18.45 8.82 -10.47
C ALA A 23 -19.87 8.36 -10.83
N GLY A 24 -20.01 7.47 -11.81
CA GLY A 24 -21.29 6.93 -12.29
C GLY A 24 -21.67 5.56 -11.70
N MET A 25 -20.82 4.95 -10.88
CA MET A 25 -21.11 3.65 -10.28
C MET A 25 -22.12 3.78 -9.15
N SER A 26 -23.22 3.01 -9.21
CA SER A 26 -24.19 2.99 -8.13
C SER A 26 -23.68 2.21 -6.92
N ALA A 27 -24.25 2.47 -5.74
CA ALA A 27 -23.98 1.72 -4.51
C ALA A 27 -24.20 0.20 -4.71
N THR A 28 -25.29 -0.18 -5.39
CA THR A 28 -25.61 -1.58 -5.68
C THR A 28 -24.56 -2.22 -6.58
N ASP A 29 -24.16 -1.53 -7.65
CA ASP A 29 -23.14 -2.05 -8.58
C ASP A 29 -21.79 -2.20 -7.90
N LEU A 30 -21.42 -1.26 -7.02
CA LEU A 30 -20.20 -1.33 -6.23
C LEU A 30 -20.20 -2.56 -5.31
N LEU A 31 -21.28 -2.78 -4.55
CA LEU A 31 -21.40 -3.96 -3.68
C LEU A 31 -21.34 -5.27 -4.47
N GLN A 32 -22.11 -5.38 -5.55
CA GLN A 32 -22.10 -6.56 -6.42
C GLN A 32 -20.71 -6.81 -6.99
N ARG A 33 -20.00 -5.74 -7.37
CA ARG A 33 -18.63 -5.86 -7.87
C ARG A 33 -17.67 -6.34 -6.79
N LEU A 34 -17.74 -5.78 -5.58
CA LEU A 34 -16.89 -6.18 -4.45
C LEU A 34 -17.10 -7.64 -4.07
N ASP A 35 -18.37 -8.09 -4.02
CA ASP A 35 -18.71 -9.49 -3.69
C ASP A 35 -18.26 -10.47 -4.79
N ALA A 36 -18.18 -10.02 -6.05
CA ALA A 36 -17.73 -10.84 -7.18
C ALA A 36 -16.20 -10.91 -7.34
N LEU A 37 -15.43 -10.10 -6.62
CA LEU A 37 -13.97 -10.12 -6.71
C LEU A 37 -13.39 -11.44 -6.17
N PRO A 38 -12.26 -11.92 -6.74
CA PRO A 38 -11.71 -13.24 -6.45
C PRO A 38 -10.92 -13.31 -5.12
N TRP A 39 -11.44 -12.74 -4.03
CA TRP A 39 -10.74 -12.57 -2.75
C TRP A 39 -10.02 -13.82 -2.21
N GLN A 40 -10.62 -14.99 -2.35
CA GLN A 40 -10.05 -16.22 -1.80
C GLN A 40 -8.87 -16.78 -2.62
N LYS A 41 -8.92 -16.65 -3.95
CA LYS A 41 -7.94 -17.24 -4.87
C LYS A 41 -6.91 -16.24 -5.39
N GLU A 42 -7.32 -14.99 -5.57
CA GLU A 42 -6.55 -13.90 -6.18
C GLU A 42 -6.76 -12.60 -5.38
N ALA A 43 -6.50 -12.63 -4.07
CA ALA A 43 -6.59 -11.45 -3.19
C ALA A 43 -5.78 -10.25 -3.72
N TRP A 44 -4.70 -10.54 -4.46
CA TRP A 44 -3.91 -9.55 -5.18
C TRP A 44 -4.74 -8.73 -6.18
N GLU A 45 -5.51 -9.42 -7.02
CA GLU A 45 -6.34 -8.80 -8.06
C GLU A 45 -7.46 -7.98 -7.42
N SER A 46 -8.10 -8.54 -6.38
CA SER A 46 -9.13 -7.83 -5.61
C SER A 46 -8.57 -6.55 -4.99
N GLY A 47 -7.41 -6.63 -4.34
CA GLY A 47 -6.76 -5.47 -3.73
C GLY A 47 -6.33 -4.42 -4.73
N ALA A 48 -5.82 -4.83 -5.90
CA ALA A 48 -5.48 -3.92 -6.99
C ALA A 48 -6.70 -3.22 -7.58
N TRP A 49 -7.84 -3.91 -7.70
CA TRP A 49 -9.09 -3.29 -8.15
C TRP A 49 -9.56 -2.23 -7.15
N VAL A 50 -9.54 -2.54 -5.85
CA VAL A 50 -9.93 -1.59 -4.80
C VAL A 50 -9.00 -0.39 -4.73
N ASP A 51 -7.69 -0.59 -4.85
CA ASP A 51 -6.69 0.48 -4.90
C ASP A 51 -6.98 1.49 -6.02
N VAL A 52 -7.26 0.98 -7.22
CA VAL A 52 -7.65 1.79 -8.38
C VAL A 52 -8.95 2.54 -8.09
N TRP A 53 -9.98 1.84 -7.61
CA TRP A 53 -11.28 2.44 -7.33
C TRP A 53 -11.18 3.53 -6.25
N GLY A 54 -10.53 3.25 -5.13
CA GLY A 54 -10.36 4.19 -4.01
C GLY A 54 -9.55 5.42 -4.39
N THR A 55 -8.48 5.22 -5.18
CA THR A 55 -7.69 6.33 -5.73
C THR A 55 -8.53 7.20 -6.67
N ALA A 56 -9.38 6.60 -7.51
CA ALA A 56 -10.30 7.36 -8.36
C ALA A 56 -11.35 8.13 -7.56
N ALA A 57 -11.91 7.51 -6.52
CA ALA A 57 -12.86 8.16 -5.62
C ALA A 57 -12.22 9.38 -4.97
N TYR A 58 -10.97 9.28 -4.49
CA TYR A 58 -10.20 10.42 -3.99
C TYR A 58 -10.13 11.57 -5.00
N TRP A 59 -9.72 11.30 -6.25
CA TRP A 59 -9.62 12.37 -7.26
C TRP A 59 -10.97 13.02 -7.56
N ASN A 60 -12.06 12.26 -7.52
CA ASN A 60 -13.41 12.80 -7.67
C ASN A 60 -13.81 13.65 -6.46
N LEU A 61 -13.52 13.20 -5.24
CA LEU A 61 -13.78 13.92 -3.99
C LEU A 61 -13.02 15.23 -3.89
N ALA A 62 -11.73 15.22 -4.22
CA ALA A 62 -10.88 16.41 -4.23
C ALA A 62 -11.41 17.53 -5.16
N ARG A 63 -12.26 17.16 -6.14
CA ARG A 63 -12.94 18.08 -7.07
C ARG A 63 -14.38 18.41 -6.67
N GLY A 64 -14.83 17.99 -5.50
CA GLY A 64 -16.19 18.27 -5.00
C GLY A 64 -17.30 17.44 -5.68
N HIS A 65 -16.98 16.30 -6.27
CA HIS A 65 -18.01 15.42 -6.85
C HIS A 65 -18.78 14.67 -5.75
N LYS A 66 -19.96 15.19 -5.39
CA LYS A 66 -20.79 14.74 -4.26
C LYS A 66 -21.15 13.25 -4.21
N ASN A 67 -21.31 12.59 -5.36
CA ASN A 67 -21.65 11.16 -5.39
C ASN A 67 -20.50 10.27 -4.90
N ALA A 68 -19.28 10.78 -4.81
CA ALA A 68 -18.12 10.00 -4.41
C ALA A 68 -18.06 9.73 -2.90
N GLU A 69 -18.73 10.55 -2.06
CA GLU A 69 -18.73 10.38 -0.60
C GLU A 69 -19.48 9.12 -0.19
N VAL A 70 -20.75 8.99 -0.62
CA VAL A 70 -21.60 7.84 -0.28
C VAL A 70 -20.99 6.53 -0.76
N SER A 71 -20.44 6.52 -1.98
CA SER A 71 -19.80 5.32 -2.53
C SER A 71 -18.50 4.98 -1.79
N LEU A 72 -17.76 5.98 -1.31
CA LEU A 72 -16.55 5.76 -0.50
C LEU A 72 -16.91 5.19 0.87
N ASP A 73 -17.91 5.73 1.56
CA ASP A 73 -18.36 5.22 2.87
C ASP A 73 -18.81 3.76 2.75
N LEU A 74 -19.54 3.43 1.68
CA LEU A 74 -19.95 2.07 1.38
C LEU A 74 -18.76 1.14 1.12
N LEU A 75 -17.76 1.59 0.34
CA LEU A 75 -16.54 0.83 0.10
C LEU A 75 -15.82 0.56 1.43
N LEU A 76 -15.55 1.60 2.22
CA LEU A 76 -14.83 1.49 3.49
C LEU A 76 -15.60 0.59 4.47
N GLY A 77 -16.92 0.76 4.58
CA GLY A 77 -17.77 -0.10 5.40
C GLY A 77 -17.72 -1.57 4.97
N TRP A 78 -17.78 -1.85 3.66
CA TRP A 78 -17.65 -3.22 3.14
C TRP A 78 -16.28 -3.81 3.48
N LEU A 79 -15.21 -3.05 3.28
CA LEU A 79 -13.83 -3.47 3.52
C LEU A 79 -13.57 -3.78 5.00
N LEU A 80 -13.87 -2.83 5.88
CA LEU A 80 -13.56 -2.91 7.30
C LEU A 80 -14.38 -3.97 8.03
N THR A 81 -15.55 -4.35 7.50
CA THR A 81 -16.39 -5.43 8.06
C THR A 81 -16.04 -6.82 7.54
N ARG A 82 -15.11 -6.95 6.58
CA ARG A 82 -14.77 -8.22 5.92
C ARG A 82 -13.28 -8.57 5.97
N VAL A 83 -12.52 -7.90 6.83
CA VAL A 83 -11.15 -8.32 7.12
C VAL A 83 -11.20 -9.69 7.79
N ASN A 84 -10.35 -10.62 7.36
CA ASN A 84 -10.29 -11.95 7.96
C ASN A 84 -9.74 -11.82 9.40
N PRO A 85 -10.51 -12.20 10.44
CA PRO A 85 -10.09 -12.03 11.83
C PRO A 85 -8.91 -12.94 12.23
N SER A 86 -8.64 -14.03 11.51
CA SER A 86 -7.52 -14.92 11.84
C SER A 86 -6.18 -14.42 11.30
N SER A 87 -6.18 -13.71 10.17
CA SER A 87 -4.96 -13.26 9.48
C SER A 87 -4.78 -11.74 9.43
N GLY A 88 -5.84 -10.95 9.67
CA GLY A 88 -5.81 -9.49 9.56
C GLY A 88 -5.71 -8.96 8.13
N VAL A 89 -5.86 -9.82 7.12
CA VAL A 89 -5.87 -9.44 5.69
C VAL A 89 -7.20 -9.83 5.01
N TRP A 90 -7.44 -9.36 3.79
CA TRP A 90 -8.57 -9.84 2.98
C TRP A 90 -8.17 -11.11 2.20
N GLY A 91 -9.07 -12.10 2.18
CA GLY A 91 -8.82 -13.41 1.55
C GLY A 91 -8.17 -14.44 2.49
N SER A 92 -7.71 -15.55 1.90
CA SER A 92 -6.90 -16.57 2.60
C SER A 92 -5.43 -16.12 2.67
N SER A 93 -4.74 -16.54 3.72
CA SER A 93 -3.31 -16.28 3.93
C SER A 93 -2.53 -17.55 4.30
N ASP A 94 -2.91 -18.66 3.69
CA ASP A 94 -2.20 -19.93 3.78
C ASP A 94 -0.88 -19.85 2.97
N ASP A 95 -0.03 -20.87 3.06
CA ASP A 95 1.33 -20.83 2.46
C ASP A 95 1.38 -20.54 0.95
N ASP A 96 0.34 -20.94 0.22
CA ASP A 96 0.20 -20.75 -1.23
C ASP A 96 -0.42 -19.40 -1.61
N THR A 97 -1.16 -18.76 -0.69
CA THR A 97 -1.95 -17.55 -0.97
C THR A 97 -1.39 -16.29 -0.28
N ARG A 98 -0.53 -16.46 0.73
CA ARG A 98 0.02 -15.38 1.57
C ARG A 98 0.68 -14.24 0.77
N LEU A 99 1.47 -14.55 -0.26
CA LEU A 99 2.05 -13.49 -1.11
C LEU A 99 0.95 -12.59 -1.70
N LYS A 100 -0.13 -13.21 -2.22
CA LYS A 100 -1.20 -12.48 -2.90
C LYS A 100 -2.05 -11.68 -1.92
N SER A 101 -2.34 -12.23 -0.74
CA SER A 101 -3.13 -11.52 0.26
C SER A 101 -2.37 -10.38 0.92
N VAL A 102 -1.08 -10.53 1.19
CA VAL A 102 -0.23 -9.44 1.73
C VAL A 102 -0.03 -8.34 0.68
N ASN A 103 0.27 -8.68 -0.58
CA ASN A 103 0.39 -7.67 -1.64
C ASN A 103 -0.97 -6.99 -1.92
N GLY A 104 -2.07 -7.76 -1.92
CA GLY A 104 -3.42 -7.24 -2.05
C GLY A 104 -3.78 -6.27 -0.92
N TYR A 105 -3.44 -6.61 0.32
CA TYR A 105 -3.61 -5.76 1.50
C TYR A 105 -2.87 -4.42 1.32
N TYR A 106 -1.59 -4.45 0.97
CA TYR A 106 -0.78 -3.25 0.77
C TYR A 106 -1.41 -2.31 -0.27
N ARG A 107 -1.79 -2.84 -1.44
CA ARG A 107 -2.40 -2.04 -2.52
C ARG A 107 -3.69 -1.39 -2.07
N LEU A 108 -4.59 -2.23 -1.54
CA LEU A 108 -5.91 -1.83 -1.11
C LEU A 108 -5.83 -0.74 -0.05
N THR A 109 -5.04 -0.95 0.99
CA THR A 109 -4.92 0.00 2.10
C THR A 109 -4.29 1.31 1.66
N ARG A 110 -3.30 1.30 0.78
CA ARG A 110 -2.74 2.52 0.20
C ARG A 110 -3.81 3.36 -0.53
N GLY A 111 -4.64 2.75 -1.37
CA GLY A 111 -5.68 3.45 -2.12
C GLY A 111 -6.93 3.80 -1.32
N THR A 112 -7.04 3.36 -0.07
CA THR A 112 -8.23 3.56 0.79
C THR A 112 -7.86 3.99 2.20
N VAL A 113 -7.50 3.04 3.05
CA VAL A 113 -7.22 3.24 4.48
C VAL A 113 -6.20 4.35 4.73
N VAL A 114 -5.02 4.26 4.13
CA VAL A 114 -3.96 5.29 4.25
C VAL A 114 -4.41 6.58 3.60
N GLN A 115 -5.00 6.49 2.41
CA GLN A 115 -5.50 7.64 1.63
C GLN A 115 -6.45 8.53 2.42
N PHE A 116 -7.32 7.93 3.25
CA PHE A 116 -8.39 8.60 3.98
C PHE A 116 -8.16 8.64 5.50
N GLY A 117 -6.99 8.22 5.99
CA GLY A 117 -6.64 8.28 7.41
C GLY A 117 -7.51 7.39 8.31
N VAL A 118 -7.94 6.24 7.80
CA VAL A 118 -8.81 5.30 8.51
C VAL A 118 -7.99 4.23 9.23
N THR A 119 -8.51 3.70 10.32
CA THR A 119 -7.93 2.55 11.05
C THR A 119 -8.38 1.22 10.46
N VAL A 120 -7.62 0.15 10.70
CA VAL A 120 -7.95 -1.21 10.24
C VAL A 120 -8.18 -2.14 11.42
N PRO A 121 -9.13 -3.08 11.35
CA PRO A 121 -9.35 -4.06 12.41
C PRO A 121 -8.25 -5.14 12.41
N HIS A 122 -8.18 -5.91 13.50
CA HIS A 122 -7.32 -7.11 13.63
C HIS A 122 -5.82 -6.86 13.41
N VAL A 123 -5.30 -5.69 13.80
CA VAL A 123 -3.90 -5.27 13.55
C VAL A 123 -2.84 -6.23 14.09
N GLU A 124 -3.09 -6.90 15.22
CA GLU A 124 -2.13 -7.87 15.76
C GLU A 124 -1.99 -9.10 14.87
N ARG A 125 -3.10 -9.56 14.28
CA ARG A 125 -3.11 -10.68 13.34
C ARG A 125 -2.47 -10.29 12.02
N LEU A 126 -2.68 -9.05 11.58
CA LEU A 126 -1.97 -8.48 10.43
C LEU A 126 -0.45 -8.50 10.66
N ILE A 127 0.02 -8.03 11.83
CA ILE A 127 1.44 -8.05 12.19
C ILE A 127 1.99 -9.49 12.13
N ASP A 128 1.27 -10.46 12.71
CA ASP A 128 1.67 -11.86 12.68
C ASP A 128 1.82 -12.38 11.24
N THR A 129 0.82 -12.15 10.39
CA THR A 129 0.80 -12.56 8.98
C THR A 129 1.91 -11.91 8.16
N VAL A 130 2.14 -10.62 8.36
CA VAL A 130 3.09 -9.83 7.58
C VAL A 130 4.53 -10.13 7.98
N LEU A 131 4.83 -10.30 9.27
CA LEU A 131 6.14 -10.78 9.73
C LEU A 131 6.41 -12.21 9.25
N HIS A 132 5.39 -13.07 9.26
CA HIS A 132 5.54 -14.42 8.72
C HIS A 132 5.86 -14.39 7.21
N HIS A 133 5.18 -13.54 6.42
CA HIS A 133 5.55 -13.32 5.02
C HIS A 133 6.95 -12.73 4.85
N GLY A 134 7.33 -11.75 5.67
CA GLY A 134 8.65 -11.11 5.65
C GLY A 134 9.82 -12.04 5.98
N SER A 135 9.54 -13.21 6.59
CA SER A 135 10.52 -14.26 6.86
C SER A 135 10.69 -15.28 5.73
N ASP A 136 9.90 -15.18 4.66
CA ASP A 136 9.87 -16.16 3.58
C ASP A 136 11.08 -16.01 2.64
N ALA A 137 12.02 -16.95 2.74
CA ALA A 137 13.25 -16.96 1.97
C ALA A 137 13.03 -16.96 0.44
N ARG A 138 11.86 -17.42 -0.05
CA ARG A 138 11.53 -17.35 -1.49
C ARG A 138 11.55 -15.92 -2.02
N TYR A 139 11.23 -14.94 -1.18
CA TYR A 139 11.11 -13.53 -1.55
C TYR A 139 12.17 -12.65 -0.89
N PHE A 140 12.62 -12.98 0.32
CA PHE A 140 13.47 -12.11 1.14
C PHE A 140 14.91 -12.61 1.31
N ALA A 141 15.29 -13.75 0.71
CA ALA A 141 16.70 -14.16 0.68
C ALA A 141 17.57 -13.12 -0.07
N PRO A 142 18.89 -13.03 0.24
CA PRO A 142 19.79 -12.10 -0.41
C PRO A 142 19.72 -12.19 -1.95
N GLY A 143 19.46 -11.06 -2.60
CA GLY A 143 19.34 -11.00 -4.06
C GLY A 143 17.97 -11.42 -4.61
N HIS A 144 16.98 -11.81 -3.80
CA HIS A 144 15.63 -12.16 -4.28
C HIS A 144 14.64 -10.99 -4.19
N ALA A 145 14.79 -10.13 -3.18
CA ALA A 145 13.82 -9.07 -2.91
C ALA A 145 13.82 -7.94 -3.95
N ASN A 146 12.62 -7.58 -4.41
CA ASN A 146 12.34 -6.37 -5.17
C ASN A 146 11.55 -5.35 -4.34
N ALA A 147 11.40 -4.14 -4.86
CA ALA A 147 10.73 -3.04 -4.16
C ALA A 147 9.27 -3.36 -3.81
N CYS A 148 8.53 -4.09 -4.66
CA CYS A 148 7.17 -4.50 -4.32
C CYS A 148 7.16 -5.41 -3.08
N ASN A 149 7.97 -6.47 -3.06
CA ASN A 149 7.96 -7.42 -1.95
C ASN A 149 8.28 -6.74 -0.61
N VAL A 150 9.27 -5.85 -0.58
CA VAL A 150 9.63 -5.14 0.65
C VAL A 150 8.55 -4.15 1.06
N LEU A 151 7.93 -3.44 0.10
CA LEU A 151 6.86 -2.50 0.41
C LEU A 151 5.57 -3.19 0.88
N ASP A 152 5.29 -4.40 0.37
CA ASP A 152 4.16 -5.23 0.80
C ASP A 152 4.21 -5.56 2.29
N VAL A 153 5.40 -5.56 2.91
CA VAL A 153 5.62 -5.79 4.34
C VAL A 153 5.81 -4.48 5.10
N THR A 154 6.54 -3.53 4.51
CA THR A 154 6.87 -2.24 5.14
C THR A 154 5.61 -1.42 5.44
N LEU A 155 4.72 -1.24 4.45
CA LEU A 155 3.54 -0.39 4.66
C LEU A 155 2.60 -0.96 5.72
N PRO A 156 2.25 -2.26 5.73
CA PRO A 156 1.37 -2.80 6.75
C PRO A 156 1.96 -2.76 8.16
N LEU A 157 3.27 -3.02 8.33
CA LEU A 157 3.93 -2.91 9.64
C LEU A 157 3.93 -1.46 10.14
N TRP A 158 4.29 -0.51 9.27
CA TRP A 158 4.24 0.92 9.59
C TRP A 158 2.83 1.36 9.99
N LEU A 159 1.80 0.95 9.25
CA LEU A 159 0.41 1.29 9.54
C LEU A 159 -0.08 0.65 10.86
N ALA A 160 0.27 -0.62 11.10
CA ALA A 160 -0.14 -1.35 12.30
C ALA A 160 0.55 -0.82 13.57
N ALA A 161 1.81 -0.37 13.46
CA ALA A 161 2.56 0.21 14.57
C ALA A 161 1.92 1.49 15.14
N LYS A 162 1.07 2.17 14.37
CA LYS A 162 0.27 3.32 14.84
C LYS A 162 -0.87 2.91 15.78
N GLN A 163 -1.27 1.64 15.78
CA GLN A 163 -2.44 1.13 16.50
C GLN A 163 -2.10 0.09 17.56
N SER A 164 -0.97 -0.63 17.43
CA SER A 164 -0.57 -1.66 18.39
C SER A 164 0.94 -1.72 18.57
N SER A 165 1.36 -2.17 19.76
CA SER A 165 2.75 -2.51 20.10
C SER A 165 3.07 -4.00 19.97
N HIS A 166 2.12 -4.82 19.51
CA HIS A 166 2.30 -6.27 19.36
C HIS A 166 3.51 -6.58 18.48
N ARG A 167 4.40 -7.45 18.98
CA ARG A 167 5.67 -7.85 18.32
C ARG A 167 6.52 -6.69 17.81
N ARG A 168 6.49 -5.56 18.52
CA ARG A 168 7.27 -4.36 18.19
C ARG A 168 8.76 -4.65 18.00
N ASP A 169 9.35 -5.47 18.85
CA ASP A 169 10.78 -5.78 18.78
C ASP A 169 11.13 -6.51 17.48
N GLU A 170 10.29 -7.44 17.04
CA GLU A 170 10.48 -8.18 15.79
C GLU A 170 10.24 -7.31 14.56
N ALA A 171 9.22 -6.44 14.59
CA ALA A 171 9.00 -5.45 13.54
C ALA A 171 10.16 -4.45 13.44
N THR A 172 10.71 -4.03 14.58
CA THR A 172 11.88 -3.14 14.65
C THR A 172 13.12 -3.83 14.08
N ALA A 173 13.38 -5.08 14.47
CA ALA A 173 14.50 -5.85 13.96
C ALA A 173 14.40 -6.07 12.44
N TRP A 174 13.22 -6.43 11.95
CA TRP A 174 12.97 -6.56 10.51
C TRP A 174 13.21 -5.23 9.78
N ALA A 175 12.70 -4.12 10.33
CA ALA A 175 12.86 -2.81 9.72
C ALA A 175 14.33 -2.34 9.68
N GLN A 176 15.11 -2.60 10.73
CA GLN A 176 16.54 -2.28 10.79
C GLN A 176 17.34 -3.06 9.73
N ASP A 177 17.07 -4.36 9.60
CA ASP A 177 17.70 -5.22 8.60
C ASP A 177 17.38 -4.72 7.18
N GLN A 178 16.10 -4.48 6.88
CA GLN A 178 15.68 -3.99 5.57
C GLN A 178 16.25 -2.60 5.26
N LEU A 179 16.25 -1.66 6.21
CA LEU A 179 16.81 -0.34 6.00
C LEU A 179 18.31 -0.42 5.69
N THR A 180 19.05 -1.25 6.43
CA THR A 180 20.48 -1.49 6.17
C THR A 180 20.72 -2.02 4.75
N GLN A 181 19.92 -2.98 4.30
CA GLN A 181 20.03 -3.56 2.97
C GLN A 181 19.65 -2.59 1.85
N VAL A 182 18.58 -1.81 2.03
CA VAL A 182 18.06 -0.89 1.00
C VAL A 182 19.01 0.28 0.77
N LEU A 183 19.67 0.81 1.80
CA LEU A 183 20.64 1.89 1.66
C LEU A 183 21.83 1.52 0.75
N GLN A 184 22.17 0.24 0.66
CA GLN A 184 23.24 -0.25 -0.24
C GLN A 184 22.82 -0.26 -1.72
N ARG A 185 21.54 -0.02 -2.03
CA ARG A 185 21.01 -0.08 -3.41
C ARG A 185 21.11 1.26 -4.15
N TRP A 186 21.55 2.33 -3.49
CA TRP A 186 21.64 3.66 -4.08
C TRP A 186 22.80 3.77 -5.06
N HIS A 187 22.50 4.16 -6.31
CA HIS A 187 23.50 4.54 -7.30
C HIS A 187 23.54 6.06 -7.47
N PRO A 188 24.64 6.74 -7.07
CA PRO A 188 24.75 8.19 -7.20
C PRO A 188 24.47 8.68 -8.63
N GLY A 189 23.61 9.68 -8.76
CA GLY A 189 23.22 10.26 -10.05
C GLY A 189 22.27 9.41 -10.91
N ALA A 190 21.96 8.17 -10.51
CA ALA A 190 21.09 7.26 -11.26
C ALA A 190 19.85 6.79 -10.48
N GLY A 191 19.92 6.73 -9.15
CA GLY A 191 18.83 6.28 -8.29
C GLY A 191 18.93 4.79 -7.94
N MET A 192 17.79 4.11 -7.78
CA MET A 192 17.73 2.71 -7.34
C MET A 192 17.03 1.82 -8.38
N ALA A 193 17.56 0.63 -8.58
CA ALA A 193 16.93 -0.40 -9.41
C ALA A 193 15.70 -0.98 -8.70
N PHE A 194 14.66 -1.32 -9.46
CA PHE A 194 13.43 -1.88 -8.89
C PHE A 194 13.67 -3.26 -8.25
N SER A 195 14.54 -4.08 -8.84
CA SER A 195 14.82 -5.44 -8.37
C SER A 195 16.31 -5.73 -8.34
N ALA A 196 16.75 -6.45 -7.30
CA ALA A 196 18.05 -7.11 -7.25
C ALA A 196 18.01 -8.54 -7.87
N ALA A 197 16.81 -9.09 -8.12
CA ALA A 197 16.62 -10.46 -8.58
C ALA A 197 17.21 -10.71 -9.97
N MET A 198 17.89 -11.85 -10.09
CA MET A 198 18.61 -12.31 -11.28
C MET A 198 17.70 -12.44 -12.52
N GLU A 199 16.42 -12.75 -12.33
CA GLU A 199 15.43 -12.93 -13.40
C GLU A 199 14.89 -11.60 -13.98
N GLY A 200 15.38 -10.45 -13.50
CA GLY A 200 14.71 -9.15 -13.63
C GLY A 200 15.00 -8.29 -14.87
N GLY A 201 15.68 -8.75 -15.93
CA GLY A 201 15.89 -7.94 -17.16
C GLY A 201 16.29 -6.47 -16.91
N THR A 202 15.59 -5.51 -17.54
CA THR A 202 15.79 -4.05 -17.37
C THR A 202 15.46 -3.54 -15.96
N ARG A 203 14.77 -4.31 -15.11
CA ARG A 203 14.45 -3.94 -13.72
C ARG A 203 15.65 -3.94 -12.79
N ARG A 204 16.81 -4.41 -13.27
CA ARG A 204 18.12 -4.30 -12.61
C ARG A 204 18.81 -2.96 -12.85
N GLN A 205 18.30 -2.13 -13.77
CA GLN A 205 18.80 -0.78 -13.95
C GLN A 205 18.03 0.20 -13.05
N PRO A 206 18.69 1.23 -12.52
CA PRO A 206 18.02 2.32 -11.85
C PRO A 206 16.90 2.89 -12.71
N SER A 207 15.75 3.14 -12.09
CA SER A 207 14.58 3.69 -12.77
C SER A 207 13.81 4.62 -11.85
N LEU A 208 12.96 5.47 -12.43
CA LEU A 208 12.08 6.34 -11.64
C LEU A 208 11.18 5.53 -10.71
N GLN A 209 10.61 4.42 -11.21
CA GLN A 209 9.77 3.52 -10.43
C GLN A 209 10.55 2.89 -9.26
N GLY A 210 11.74 2.33 -9.54
CA GLY A 210 12.56 1.72 -8.49
C GLY A 210 12.96 2.76 -7.43
N THR A 211 13.40 3.93 -7.86
CA THR A 211 13.82 5.02 -6.98
C THR A 211 12.66 5.52 -6.10
N GLU A 212 11.50 5.80 -6.69
CA GLU A 212 10.32 6.28 -5.93
C GLU A 212 9.88 5.26 -4.88
N MET A 213 9.78 3.98 -5.25
CA MET A 213 9.34 2.94 -4.32
C MET A 213 10.34 2.72 -3.18
N TRP A 214 11.65 2.66 -3.48
CA TRP A 214 12.65 2.49 -2.43
C TRP A 214 12.76 3.71 -1.52
N LEU A 215 12.62 4.94 -2.03
CA LEU A 215 12.58 6.13 -1.18
C LEU A 215 11.36 6.14 -0.25
N ALA A 216 10.21 5.64 -0.73
CA ALA A 216 9.03 5.45 0.11
C ALA A 216 9.23 4.38 1.19
N ILE A 217 9.85 3.25 0.83
CA ILE A 217 10.22 2.19 1.78
C ILE A 217 11.15 2.76 2.86
N ILE A 218 12.22 3.47 2.47
CA ILE A 218 13.15 4.10 3.42
C ILE A 218 12.41 5.06 4.36
N GLY A 219 11.50 5.89 3.82
CA GLY A 219 10.70 6.82 4.62
C GLY A 219 9.87 6.10 5.69
N ASN A 220 9.09 5.09 5.28
CA ASN A 220 8.25 4.32 6.20
C ASN A 220 9.07 3.51 7.22
N LEU A 221 10.20 2.92 6.81
CA LEU A 221 11.09 2.20 7.73
C LEU A 221 11.73 3.16 8.73
N ALA A 222 12.21 4.31 8.28
CA ALA A 222 12.81 5.30 9.17
C ALA A 222 11.78 5.85 10.17
N ASP A 223 10.54 6.08 9.75
CA ASP A 223 9.47 6.53 10.64
C ASP A 223 9.07 5.45 11.65
N LEU A 224 8.96 4.19 11.21
CA LEU A 224 8.75 3.04 12.09
C LEU A 224 9.87 2.90 13.14
N LEU A 225 11.09 3.28 12.79
CA LEU A 225 12.26 3.28 13.68
C LEU A 225 12.45 4.58 14.47
N GLY A 226 11.60 5.59 14.26
CA GLY A 226 11.69 6.88 14.94
C GLY A 226 12.88 7.75 14.50
N CYS A 227 13.39 7.58 13.28
CA CYS A 227 14.54 8.31 12.74
C CYS A 227 14.28 9.03 11.40
N ALA A 228 13.02 9.16 10.97
CA ALA A 228 12.62 9.81 9.72
C ALA A 228 13.15 11.25 9.56
N ASP A 229 13.28 12.01 10.66
CA ASP A 229 13.81 13.38 10.66
C ASP A 229 15.23 13.48 10.05
N SER A 230 15.98 12.37 10.02
CA SER A 230 17.33 12.33 9.45
C SER A 230 17.35 12.27 7.91
N LEU A 231 16.23 11.99 7.24
CA LEU A 231 16.20 11.75 5.80
C LEU A 231 16.27 13.03 4.96
N GLY A 232 15.84 14.18 5.51
CA GLY A 232 15.77 15.44 4.76
C GLY A 232 14.74 15.44 3.61
N TYR A 233 13.95 14.38 3.47
CA TYR A 233 12.83 14.27 2.55
C TYR A 233 11.71 13.45 3.19
N TRP A 234 10.51 13.58 2.64
CA TRP A 234 9.38 12.73 2.99
C TRP A 234 8.64 12.25 1.73
N PRO A 235 8.18 10.99 1.65
CA PRO A 235 7.58 10.46 0.43
C PRO A 235 6.30 11.22 0.05
N ARG A 236 6.14 11.52 -1.24
CA ARG A 236 4.94 12.14 -1.82
C ARG A 236 4.48 11.36 -3.04
N GLY A 237 3.26 11.64 -3.49
CA GLY A 237 2.68 10.98 -4.66
C GLY A 237 2.08 9.62 -4.31
N VAL A 238 2.41 8.59 -5.09
CA VAL A 238 1.75 7.28 -5.02
C VAL A 238 1.87 6.66 -3.64
N GLN A 239 3.04 6.74 -3.02
CA GLN A 239 3.33 6.11 -1.73
C GLN A 239 3.34 7.11 -0.56
N ARG A 240 2.59 8.23 -0.68
CA ARG A 240 2.48 9.22 0.40
C ARG A 240 1.95 8.55 1.69
N PRO A 241 2.63 8.72 2.83
CA PRO A 241 2.17 8.16 4.10
C PRO A 241 1.02 8.96 4.74
N GLU A 242 0.93 10.27 4.52
CA GLU A 242 -0.17 11.09 5.03
C GLU A 242 -1.49 10.83 4.31
N PRO A 243 -2.62 10.93 5.04
CA PRO A 243 -3.94 11.05 4.43
C PRO A 243 -3.98 12.20 3.43
N ALA A 244 -4.55 11.95 2.26
CA ALA A 244 -4.77 12.96 1.23
C ALA A 244 -6.07 13.72 1.42
N PHE A 245 -7.02 13.09 2.11
CA PHE A 245 -8.37 13.60 2.28
C PHE A 245 -8.85 13.21 3.67
N ALA A 246 -9.20 14.22 4.48
CA ALA A 246 -9.78 14.00 5.79
C ALA A 246 -11.28 13.76 5.63
N LEU A 247 -11.75 12.62 6.14
CA LEU A 247 -13.19 12.35 6.22
C LEU A 247 -13.83 13.26 7.29
N PRO A 248 -15.09 13.68 7.12
CA PRO A 248 -15.80 14.48 8.13
C PRO A 248 -15.83 13.77 9.49
N THR A 249 -15.54 14.50 10.56
CA THR A 249 -15.76 14.06 11.94
C THR A 249 -17.16 14.50 12.38
N PHE A 250 -18.02 13.56 12.75
CA PHE A 250 -19.37 13.81 13.28
C PHE A 250 -19.37 13.96 14.79
#